data_AF-A0A7L4B375-F1
#
_entry.id   AF-A0A7L4B375-F1
#
_cell.length_a   1.000
_cell.length_b   1.000
_cell.length_c   1.000
_cell.angle_alpha   90.00
_cell.angle_beta   90.00
_cell.angle_gamma   90.00
#
_symmetry.space_group_name_H-M   'P 1'
#
loop_
_entity.id
_entity.type
_entity.pdbx_description
1 polymer ?
#
loop_
_entity_poly.entity_id
_entity_poly.type
_entity_poly.pdbx_seq_one_letter_code
_entity_poly.pdbx_strand_id
1 'polypeptide(L)'
;GKKPEDFERHAMKILIFVLTLSVFSCSGFQVYDYDVPVTEEALNASIARINSQSWGTNLYGVVRSHVARVDMWNSDTYRLELQFSIRETVCTKASGRDPFTCDFRIGPFVSTAFCRSFVEVSGELISNVIVQCHRGTSSSESMSSEEV
;
A
#
# COMPACT_ATOMS: atom_id res chain seq x y z
N GLY A 1 -6.55 -30.66 59.80
CA GLY A 1 -7.06 -29.42 59.19
C GLY A 1 -5.94 -28.73 58.45
N LYS A 2 -6.09 -28.45 57.15
CA LYS A 2 -5.09 -27.70 56.38
C LYS A 2 -5.12 -26.23 56.84
N LYS A 3 -3.96 -25.66 57.17
CA LYS A 3 -3.83 -24.29 57.66
C LYS A 3 -4.30 -23.32 56.57
N PRO A 4 -5.04 -22.25 56.90
CA PRO A 4 -5.53 -21.26 55.93
C PRO A 4 -4.41 -20.61 55.10
N GLU A 5 -3.20 -20.51 55.66
CA GLU A 5 -1.99 -19.98 54.99
C GLU A 5 -1.52 -20.82 53.80
N ASP A 6 -1.78 -22.13 53.79
CA ASP A 6 -1.43 -23.01 52.67
C ASP A 6 -2.39 -22.81 51.50
N PHE A 7 -3.65 -22.45 51.77
CA PHE A 7 -4.66 -22.21 50.74
C PHE A 7 -4.36 -20.92 49.97
N GLU A 8 -3.99 -19.85 50.68
CA GLU A 8 -3.59 -18.57 50.06
C GLU A 8 -2.33 -18.72 49.21
N ARG A 9 -1.34 -19.50 49.67
CA ARG A 9 -0.12 -19.78 48.90
C ARG A 9 -0.42 -20.55 47.61
N HIS A 10 -1.36 -21.51 47.64
CA HIS A 10 -1.75 -22.25 46.44
C HIS A 10 -2.58 -21.39 45.50
N ALA A 11 -3.50 -20.57 46.02
CA ALA A 11 -4.28 -19.62 45.23
C ALA A 11 -3.39 -18.60 44.51
N MET A 12 -2.38 -18.06 45.20
CA MET A 12 -1.43 -17.11 44.62
C MET A 12 -0.58 -17.75 43.51
N LYS A 13 -0.15 -19.00 43.69
CA LYS A 13 0.57 -19.76 42.66
C LYS A 13 -0.29 -20.04 41.42
N ILE A 14 -1.56 -20.39 41.62
CA ILE A 14 -2.50 -20.62 40.53
C ILE A 14 -2.73 -19.31 39.76
N LEU A 15 -2.90 -18.19 40.46
CA LEU A 15 -3.08 -16.87 39.85
C LEU A 15 -1.87 -16.48 38.98
N ILE A 16 -0.65 -16.68 39.48
CA ILE A 16 0.58 -16.43 38.71
C ILE A 16 0.62 -17.30 37.46
N PHE A 17 0.26 -18.59 37.57
CA PHE A 17 0.27 -19.52 36.45
C PHE A 17 -0.74 -19.11 35.36
N VAL A 18 -1.95 -18.73 35.75
CA VAL A 18 -3.00 -18.22 34.84
C VAL A 18 -2.55 -16.94 34.14
N LEU A 19 -1.95 -16.00 34.88
CA LEU A 19 -1.41 -14.76 34.31
C LEU A 19 -0.30 -15.05 33.30
N THR A 20 0.63 -15.97 33.59
CA THR A 20 1.71 -16.34 32.64
C THR A 20 1.19 -17.03 31.38
N LEU A 21 0.15 -17.86 31.48
CA LEU A 21 -0.48 -18.50 30.32
C LEU A 21 -1.23 -17.49 29.43
N SER A 22 -1.80 -16.44 30.04
CA SER A 22 -2.47 -15.36 29.29
C SER A 22 -1.49 -14.51 28.48
N VAL A 23 -0.28 -14.26 29.00
CA VAL A 23 0.79 -13.52 28.29
C VAL A 23 1.37 -14.32 27.13
N PHE A 24 1.38 -15.65 27.23
CA PHE A 24 1.83 -16.52 26.13
C PHE A 24 0.81 -16.64 24.99
N SER A 25 -0.43 -16.18 25.21
CA SER A 25 -1.48 -16.08 24.20
C SER A 25 -1.42 -14.74 23.47
N CYS A 26 -0.24 -14.24 23.15
CA CYS A 26 -0.09 -13.19 22.15
C CYS A 26 -0.70 -13.70 20.85
N SER A 27 -1.93 -13.28 20.57
CA SER A 27 -2.54 -13.40 19.26
C SER A 27 -1.65 -12.65 18.28
N GLY A 28 -0.77 -13.39 17.60
CA GLY A 28 0.02 -12.86 16.50
C GLY A 28 -0.91 -12.19 15.51
N PHE A 29 -0.78 -10.88 15.35
CA PHE A 29 -1.49 -10.14 14.31
C PHE A 29 -1.04 -10.71 12.97
N GLN A 30 -1.97 -11.28 12.21
CA GLN A 30 -1.68 -11.79 10.88
C GLN A 30 -1.40 -10.59 9.98
N VAL A 31 -0.11 -10.30 9.75
CA VAL A 31 0.29 -9.45 8.64
C VAL A 31 0.03 -10.29 7.40
N TYR A 32 -1.06 -10.00 6.70
CA TYR A 32 -1.32 -10.59 5.39
C TYR A 32 -0.15 -10.20 4.48
N ASP A 33 0.67 -11.19 4.10
CA ASP A 33 1.63 -11.06 3.01
C ASP A 33 0.79 -11.04 1.74
N TYR A 34 0.29 -9.86 1.38
CA TYR A 34 -0.40 -9.68 0.12
C TYR A 34 0.59 -10.03 -0.97
N ASP A 35 0.29 -11.11 -1.70
CA ASP A 35 1.16 -11.65 -2.75
C ASP A 35 1.73 -10.52 -3.61
N VAL A 36 3.03 -10.29 -3.41
CA VAL A 36 3.88 -9.38 -4.18
C VAL A 36 3.58 -9.40 -5.69
N PRO A 37 3.29 -10.55 -6.37
CA PRO A 37 3.00 -10.54 -7.81
C PRO A 37 1.78 -9.68 -8.21
N VAL A 38 0.68 -9.68 -7.44
CA VAL A 38 -0.51 -8.89 -7.85
C VAL A 38 -0.24 -7.39 -7.71
N THR A 39 0.64 -6.99 -6.79
CA THR A 39 1.01 -5.59 -6.61
C THR A 39 1.78 -5.03 -7.81
N GLU A 40 2.63 -5.85 -8.45
CA GLU A 40 3.37 -5.47 -9.64
C GLU A 40 2.46 -5.35 -10.86
N GLU A 41 1.56 -6.32 -11.05
CA GLU A 41 0.57 -6.28 -12.15
C GLU A 41 -0.39 -5.08 -12.00
N ALA A 42 -0.85 -4.81 -10.78
CA ALA A 42 -1.68 -3.65 -10.47
C ALA A 42 -0.95 -2.34 -10.77
N LEU A 43 0.34 -2.24 -10.43
CA LEU A 43 1.16 -1.07 -10.74
C LEU A 43 1.36 -0.90 -12.25
N ASN A 44 1.62 -2.00 -12.97
CA ASN A 44 1.77 -1.98 -14.42
C ASN A 44 0.48 -1.53 -15.10
N ALA A 45 -0.67 -2.07 -14.70
CA ALA A 45 -1.98 -1.66 -15.21
C ALA A 45 -2.27 -0.17 -14.92
N SER A 46 -1.88 0.32 -13.73
CA SER A 46 -2.00 1.74 -13.36
C SER A 46 -1.17 2.64 -14.28
N ILE A 47 0.06 2.25 -14.61
CA ILE A 47 0.94 3.01 -15.51
C ILE A 47 0.48 2.94 -16.96
N ALA A 48 -0.01 1.79 -17.42
CA ALA A 48 -0.62 1.66 -18.73
C ALA A 48 -1.84 2.58 -18.86
N ARG A 49 -2.66 2.69 -17.81
CA ARG A 49 -3.79 3.63 -17.75
C ARG A 49 -3.35 5.09 -17.86
N ILE A 50 -2.30 5.49 -17.13
CA ILE A 50 -1.75 6.86 -17.24
C ILE A 50 -1.20 7.14 -18.65
N ASN A 51 -0.44 6.20 -19.21
CA ASN A 51 0.19 6.38 -20.52
C ASN A 51 -0.82 6.40 -21.67
N SER A 52 -1.96 5.70 -21.53
CA SER A 52 -3.05 5.79 -22.51
C SER A 52 -3.86 7.09 -22.39
N GLN A 53 -4.06 7.64 -21.19
CA GLN A 53 -4.88 8.84 -20.97
C GLN A 53 -4.12 10.16 -21.07
N SER A 54 -2.80 10.16 -20.88
CA SER A 54 -2.00 11.39 -20.89
C SER A 54 -1.83 11.96 -22.30
N TRP A 55 -1.85 13.28 -22.43
CA TRP A 55 -1.71 13.99 -23.72
C TRP A 55 -0.26 14.10 -24.23
N GLY A 56 0.73 13.77 -23.38
CA GLY A 56 2.15 13.84 -23.75
C GLY A 56 2.56 12.82 -24.80
N THR A 57 3.64 13.12 -25.53
CA THR A 57 4.21 12.25 -26.58
C THR A 57 5.08 11.13 -26.02
N ASN A 58 5.63 11.32 -24.82
CA ASN A 58 6.50 10.37 -24.15
C ASN A 58 5.75 9.54 -23.11
N LEU A 59 6.34 8.40 -22.76
CA LEU A 59 5.88 7.55 -21.68
C LEU A 59 6.22 8.16 -20.32
N TYR A 60 5.41 7.84 -19.32
CA TYR A 60 5.70 8.05 -17.91
C TYR A 60 6.13 6.73 -17.30
N GLY A 61 7.19 6.77 -16.49
CA GLY A 61 7.69 5.65 -15.70
C GLY A 61 7.54 5.89 -14.20
N VAL A 62 7.60 4.83 -13.41
CA VAL A 62 7.50 4.86 -11.93
C VAL A 62 8.86 5.17 -11.33
N VAL A 63 8.93 6.19 -10.46
CA VAL A 63 10.13 6.51 -9.69
C VAL A 63 10.16 5.73 -8.37
N ARG A 64 9.02 5.67 -7.68
CA ARG A 64 8.81 4.91 -6.43
C ARG A 64 7.33 4.57 -6.30
N SER A 65 7.04 3.45 -5.67
CA SER A 65 5.69 2.95 -5.42
C SER A 65 5.63 2.25 -4.06
N HIS A 66 4.44 2.26 -3.46
CA HIS A 66 4.11 1.41 -2.33
C HIS A 66 2.60 1.16 -2.29
N VAL A 67 2.21 0.07 -1.62
CA VAL A 67 0.81 -0.20 -1.29
C VAL A 67 0.46 0.62 -0.05
N ALA A 68 -0.53 1.49 -0.18
CA ALA A 68 -1.00 2.33 0.92
C ALA A 68 -2.08 1.61 1.74
N ARG A 69 -2.94 0.84 1.08
CA ARG A 69 -4.07 0.16 1.72
C ARG A 69 -4.56 -1.01 0.88
N VAL A 70 -5.13 -2.01 1.54
CA VAL A 70 -5.90 -3.08 0.89
C VAL A 70 -7.24 -3.21 1.60
N ASP A 71 -8.33 -3.10 0.83
CA ASP A 71 -9.69 -3.25 1.31
C ASP A 71 -10.29 -4.54 0.74
N MET A 72 -10.50 -5.55 1.59
CA MET A 72 -11.14 -6.79 1.18
C MET A 72 -12.66 -6.63 1.16
N TRP A 73 -13.28 -7.01 0.05
CA TRP A 73 -14.74 -7.05 -0.06
C TRP A 73 -15.25 -8.46 0.25
N ASN A 74 -14.64 -9.46 -0.38
CA ASN A 74 -14.93 -10.89 -0.21
C ASN A 74 -13.61 -11.69 -0.16
N SER A 75 -13.70 -13.02 -0.07
CA SER A 75 -12.54 -13.92 -0.05
C SER A 75 -11.68 -13.87 -1.32
N ASP A 76 -12.25 -13.45 -2.45
CA ASP A 76 -11.61 -13.43 -3.77
C ASP A 76 -11.58 -12.03 -4.41
N THR A 77 -12.17 -11.04 -3.75
CA THR A 77 -12.39 -9.71 -4.32
C THR A 77 -11.91 -8.66 -3.34
N TYR A 78 -10.96 -7.84 -3.77
CA TYR A 78 -10.35 -6.80 -2.95
C TYR A 78 -9.95 -5.59 -3.80
N ARG A 79 -9.74 -4.46 -3.12
CA ARG A 79 -9.32 -3.20 -3.70
C ARG A 79 -7.96 -2.81 -3.14
N LEU A 80 -6.99 -2.66 -4.01
CA LEU A 80 -5.67 -2.15 -3.71
C LEU A 80 -5.64 -0.64 -3.88
N GLU A 81 -5.10 0.06 -2.89
CA GLU A 81 -4.68 1.45 -3.02
C GLU A 81 -3.17 1.52 -3.19
N LEU A 82 -2.73 1.97 -4.36
CA LEU A 82 -1.33 2.21 -4.66
C LEU A 82 -1.03 3.71 -4.59
N GLN A 83 0.10 4.04 -3.99
CA GLN A 83 0.66 5.39 -4.02
C GLN A 83 2.04 5.33 -4.67
N PHE A 84 2.19 6.08 -5.75
CA PHE A 84 3.42 6.08 -6.54
C PHE A 84 3.68 7.43 -7.17
N SER A 85 4.94 7.70 -7.49
CA SER A 85 5.33 8.92 -8.19
C SER A 85 5.84 8.58 -9.59
N ILE A 86 5.42 9.37 -10.57
CA ILE A 86 5.78 9.18 -11.97
C ILE A 86 6.66 10.31 -12.48
N ARG A 87 7.45 10.01 -13.51
CA ARG A 87 8.26 10.99 -14.22
C ARG A 87 8.29 10.64 -15.71
N GLU A 88 8.34 11.68 -16.55
CA GLU A 88 8.43 11.52 -18.01
C GLU A 88 9.75 10.84 -18.40
N THR A 89 9.69 9.91 -19.37
CA THR A 89 10.82 9.17 -19.90
C THR A 89 11.23 9.69 -21.27
N VAL A 90 12.41 9.27 -21.76
CA VAL A 90 12.88 9.60 -23.11
C VAL A 90 12.16 8.80 -24.20
N CYS A 91 11.47 7.71 -23.82
CA CYS A 91 10.77 6.84 -24.76
C CYS A 91 9.46 7.47 -25.21
N THR A 92 9.24 7.49 -26.53
CA THR A 92 7.97 7.92 -27.10
C THR A 92 6.91 6.84 -26.94
N LYS A 93 5.64 7.22 -26.85
CA LYS A 93 4.52 6.26 -26.80
C LYS A 93 4.44 5.38 -28.04
N ALA A 94 4.83 5.91 -29.19
CA ALA A 94 4.85 5.19 -30.47
C ALA A 94 5.96 4.13 -30.54
N SER A 95 6.95 4.14 -29.64
CA SER A 95 8.07 3.20 -29.67
C SER A 95 7.70 1.76 -29.29
N GLY A 96 6.55 1.55 -28.63
CA GLY A 96 6.15 0.25 -28.11
C GLY A 96 7.05 -0.30 -26.99
N ARG A 97 7.98 0.51 -26.46
CA ARG A 97 8.87 0.10 -25.38
C ARG A 97 8.14 0.06 -24.05
N ASP A 98 8.63 -0.80 -23.17
CA ASP A 98 8.19 -0.88 -21.79
C ASP A 98 8.68 0.36 -21.00
N PRO A 99 7.77 1.14 -20.37
CA PRO A 99 8.12 2.25 -19.50
C PRO A 99 9.12 1.92 -18.39
N PHE A 100 9.17 0.68 -17.89
CA PHE A 100 10.09 0.27 -16.82
C PHE A 100 11.55 0.13 -17.29
N THR A 101 11.77 -0.02 -18.60
CA THR A 101 13.10 -0.14 -19.21
C THR A 101 13.63 1.18 -19.76
N CYS A 102 12.83 2.25 -19.67
CA CYS A 102 13.11 3.53 -20.27
C CYS A 102 13.76 4.50 -19.29
N ASP A 103 14.85 5.15 -19.73
CA ASP A 103 15.49 6.20 -18.96
C ASP A 103 14.56 7.41 -18.78
N PHE A 104 14.63 8.01 -17.60
CA PHE A 104 13.91 9.24 -17.32
C PHE A 104 14.51 10.42 -18.08
N ARG A 105 13.66 11.38 -18.48
CA ARG A 105 14.16 12.65 -18.99
C ARG A 105 14.89 13.40 -17.88
N ILE A 106 15.98 14.04 -18.25
CA ILE A 106 16.78 14.88 -17.36
C ILE A 106 16.63 16.32 -17.83
N GLY A 107 16.27 17.21 -16.92
CA GLY A 107 16.18 18.64 -17.22
C GLY A 107 15.47 19.42 -16.12
N PRO A 108 15.67 20.75 -16.07
CA PRO A 108 15.14 21.61 -15.01
C PRO A 108 13.60 21.69 -14.99
N PHE A 109 12.94 21.35 -16.09
CA PHE A 109 11.48 21.42 -16.22
C PHE A 109 10.78 20.05 -16.13
N VAL A 110 11.53 18.97 -15.90
CA VAL A 110 10.97 17.62 -15.76
C VAL A 110 10.43 17.47 -14.34
N SER A 111 9.11 17.62 -14.18
CA SER A 111 8.45 17.50 -12.88
C SER A 111 8.03 16.06 -12.58
N THR A 112 8.25 15.62 -11.36
CA THR A 112 7.63 14.40 -10.80
C THR A 112 6.19 14.70 -10.41
N ALA A 113 5.27 13.79 -10.73
CA ALA A 113 3.88 13.85 -10.28
C ALA A 113 3.61 12.73 -9.26
N PHE A 114 2.73 12.99 -8.31
CA PHE A 114 2.30 11.99 -7.33
C PHE A 114 0.94 11.45 -7.73
N CYS A 115 0.78 10.13 -7.72
CA CYS A 115 -0.42 9.44 -8.16
C CYS A 115 -0.92 8.50 -7.08
N ARG A 116 -2.24 8.48 -6.94
CA ARG A 116 -2.99 7.49 -6.17
C ARG A 116 -3.78 6.65 -7.16
N SER A 117 -3.66 5.33 -7.08
CA SER A 117 -4.45 4.42 -7.89
C SER A 117 -5.26 3.49 -7.01
N PHE A 118 -6.47 3.22 -7.45
CA PHE A 118 -7.35 2.20 -6.90
C PHE A 118 -7.50 1.10 -7.93
N VAL A 119 -7.07 -0.11 -7.58
CA VAL A 119 -7.14 -1.29 -8.44
C VAL A 119 -8.05 -2.30 -7.79
N GLU A 120 -9.12 -2.66 -8.48
CA GLU A 120 -10.03 -3.72 -8.04
C GLU A 120 -9.59 -5.04 -8.67
N VAL A 121 -9.49 -6.07 -7.83
CA VAL A 121 -9.08 -7.43 -8.19
C VAL A 121 -10.21 -8.37 -7.80
N SER A 122 -10.59 -9.28 -8.70
CA SER A 122 -11.58 -10.33 -8.45
C SER A 122 -11.09 -11.64 -9.06
N GLY A 123 -10.99 -12.69 -8.25
CA GLY A 123 -10.50 -14.01 -8.69
C GLY A 123 -9.11 -13.94 -9.33
N GLU A 124 -8.19 -13.18 -8.73
CA GLU A 124 -6.82 -12.92 -9.21
C GLU A 124 -6.71 -12.08 -10.50
N LEU A 125 -7.83 -11.59 -11.04
CA LEU A 125 -7.85 -10.75 -12.24
C LEU A 125 -8.15 -9.29 -11.90
N ILE A 126 -7.48 -8.37 -12.57
CA ILE A 126 -7.76 -6.93 -12.45
C ILE A 126 -9.08 -6.61 -13.16
N SER A 127 -10.10 -6.22 -12.40
CA SER A 127 -11.43 -5.87 -12.90
C SER A 127 -11.57 -4.38 -13.20
N ASN A 128 -10.92 -3.51 -12.42
CA ASN A 128 -10.99 -2.07 -12.59
C ASN A 128 -9.71 -1.34 -12.15
N VAL A 129 -9.36 -0.25 -12.85
CA VAL A 129 -8.22 0.60 -12.52
C VAL A 129 -8.62 2.07 -12.63
N ILE A 130 -8.55 2.77 -11.50
CA ILE A 130 -8.76 4.20 -11.39
C ILE A 130 -7.44 4.83 -10.97
N VAL A 131 -7.03 5.90 -11.64
CA VAL A 131 -5.78 6.60 -11.31
C VAL A 131 -6.06 8.10 -11.23
N GLN A 132 -5.57 8.71 -10.15
CA GLN A 132 -5.61 10.15 -9.96
C GLN A 132 -4.20 10.65 -9.68
N CYS A 133 -3.69 11.52 -10.56
CA CYS A 133 -2.38 12.13 -10.43
C CYS A 133 -2.52 13.61 -10.14
N HIS A 134 -1.70 14.09 -9.21
CA HIS A 134 -1.54 15.50 -8.88
C HIS A 134 -0.10 15.90 -9.18
N ARG A 135 0.06 17.09 -9.78
CA ARG A 135 1.41 17.64 -9.95
C ARG A 135 1.97 17.95 -8.57
N GLY A 136 3.23 17.62 -8.33
CA GLY A 136 3.89 17.97 -7.07
C GLY A 136 4.08 19.49 -6.96
N THR A 137 3.02 20.21 -6.60
CA THR A 137 3.15 21.45 -5.84
C THR A 137 3.25 21.00 -4.39
N SER A 138 4.32 21.37 -3.70
CA SER A 138 4.40 21.19 -2.25
C SER A 138 3.15 21.80 -1.62
N SER A 139 2.19 20.97 -1.24
CA SER A 139 1.01 21.39 -0.51
C SER A 139 1.47 21.64 0.92
N SER A 140 1.62 22.91 1.29
CA SER A 140 1.82 23.32 2.67
C SER A 140 0.64 22.78 3.50
N GLU A 141 0.87 21.78 4.33
CA GLU A 141 -0.17 21.29 5.25
C GLU A 141 -0.43 22.35 6.31
N SER A 142 -1.58 23.03 6.23
CA SER A 142 -2.06 23.91 7.29
C SER A 142 -2.69 23.05 8.39
N MET A 143 -1.96 22.87 9.50
CA MET A 143 -2.52 22.30 10.73
C MET A 143 -3.54 23.29 11.30
N SER A 144 -4.83 22.97 11.18
CA SER A 144 -5.89 23.69 11.91
C SER A 144 -6.17 22.94 13.20
N SER A 145 -5.70 23.47 14.32
CA SER A 145 -6.06 23.03 15.67
C SER A 145 -7.47 23.51 15.99
N GLU A 146 -8.41 22.59 16.17
CA GLU A 146 -9.66 22.89 16.88
C GLU A 146 -9.48 22.44 18.34
N GLU A 147 -9.34 23.43 19.22
CA GLU A 147 -9.49 23.28 20.66
C GLU A 147 -10.99 23.38 20.98
N VAL A 148 -11.64 22.32 21.46
CA VAL A 148 -12.81 22.38 22.37
C VAL A 148 -12.83 21.15 23.28
#